data_AF-A0A7R9ZLT4-F1
#
_entry.id   AF-A0A7R9ZLT4-F1
#
_cell.length_a   1.000
_cell.length_b   1.000
_cell.length_c   1.000
_cell.angle_alpha   90.00
_cell.angle_beta   90.00
_cell.angle_gamma   90.00
#
_symmetry.space_group_name_H-M   'P 1'
#
loop_
_entity.id
_entity.type
_entity.pdbx_description
1 polymer ?
#
loop_
_entity_poly.entity_id
_entity_poly.type
_entity_poly.pdbx_seq_one_letter_code
_entity_poly.pdbx_strand_id
1 'polypeptide(L)'
;IIDAHAVDDIDEQGFVAVKMSALDDQTPSTQLPDGFEVPPLEKGTQRIDYAGAILLRACPDDHPARKKDDDVVLIQFKIYFDAKLAMLPKAVINFVTRTAIGTIWSTFLHVSSQVRDGTRPDTYHQEAIDANPEFYQWLQHRADIMLNGLKNETAGDAETQADVAAANLTTKEAIAPGTSNDRSSKEEVDTGHDESWNMTDVLRISA
;
A
#
# COMPACT_ATOMS: atom_id res chain seq x y z
N ILE A 1 4.69 14.63 -14.56
CA ILE A 1 5.34 14.78 -13.23
C ILE A 1 4.42 14.16 -12.21
N ILE A 2 4.95 13.55 -11.15
CA ILE A 2 4.14 12.96 -10.09
C ILE A 2 4.34 13.82 -8.84
N ASP A 3 3.23 14.26 -8.27
CA ASP A 3 3.16 14.82 -6.94
C ASP A 3 2.73 13.73 -5.95
N ALA A 4 3.23 13.82 -4.73
CA ALA A 4 2.98 12.83 -3.69
C ALA A 4 2.75 13.48 -2.33
N HIS A 5 1.64 13.12 -1.70
CA HIS A 5 1.31 13.49 -0.33
C HIS A 5 1.28 12.26 0.54
N ALA A 6 2.05 12.29 1.63
CA ALA A 6 2.08 11.21 2.61
C ALA A 6 1.37 11.65 3.90
N VAL A 7 0.63 10.72 4.50
CA VAL A 7 0.10 10.80 5.86
C VAL A 7 0.75 9.70 6.66
N ASP A 8 1.46 10.10 7.71
CA ASP A 8 2.00 9.19 8.71
C ASP A 8 1.03 9.17 9.90
N ASP A 9 0.33 8.04 10.05
CA ASP A 9 -0.64 7.81 11.12
C ASP A 9 -0.32 6.51 11.87
N ILE A 10 0.98 6.24 12.03
CA ILE A 10 1.44 5.01 12.69
C ILE A 10 1.03 4.99 14.16
N ASP A 11 1.03 6.13 14.85
CA ASP A 11 0.80 6.19 16.29
C ASP A 11 -0.67 5.93 16.68
N GLU A 12 -1.63 6.35 15.84
CA GLU A 12 -3.07 6.13 16.12
C GLU A 12 -3.64 4.93 15.35
N GLN A 13 -3.19 4.69 14.12
CA GLN A 13 -3.79 3.70 13.21
C GLN A 13 -2.80 2.66 12.67
N GLY A 14 -1.50 2.78 12.99
CA GLY A 14 -0.50 1.78 12.59
C GLY A 14 -0.16 1.76 11.10
N PHE A 15 -0.43 2.84 10.34
CA PHE A 15 -0.14 2.88 8.91
C PHE A 15 0.52 4.19 8.43
N VAL A 16 1.14 4.08 7.25
CA VAL A 16 1.53 5.23 6.42
C VAL A 16 0.80 5.12 5.09
N ALA A 17 0.12 6.18 4.67
CA ALA A 17 -0.55 6.25 3.38
C ALA A 17 0.12 7.31 2.50
N VAL A 18 0.38 6.98 1.25
CA VAL A 18 0.94 7.90 0.25
C VAL A 18 -0.03 7.99 -0.90
N LYS A 19 -0.57 9.17 -1.17
CA LYS A 19 -1.36 9.48 -2.35
C LYS A 19 -0.46 10.13 -3.40
N MET A 20 -0.60 9.70 -4.64
CA MET A 20 0.17 10.21 -5.77
C MET A 20 -0.77 10.65 -6.89
N SER A 21 -0.43 11.75 -7.55
CA SER A 21 -1.20 12.31 -8.66
C SER A 21 -0.29 12.89 -9.74
N ALA A 22 -0.70 12.81 -10.99
CA ALA A 22 -0.03 13.51 -12.07
C ALA A 22 -0.24 15.02 -11.94
N LEU A 23 0.84 15.78 -12.10
CA LEU A 23 0.80 17.21 -12.40
C LEU A 23 0.90 17.41 -13.91
N ASP A 24 0.05 18.28 -14.43
CA ASP A 24 -0.06 18.64 -15.84
C ASP A 24 -0.25 20.14 -16.06
N ASP A 25 -0.37 20.53 -17.32
CA ASP A 25 -0.47 21.93 -17.75
C ASP A 25 -1.77 22.61 -17.30
N GLN A 26 -2.74 21.83 -16.79
CA GLN A 26 -4.02 22.32 -16.28
C GLN A 26 -4.09 22.32 -14.77
N THR A 27 -3.06 21.80 -14.10
CA THR A 27 -2.99 21.77 -12.64
C THR A 27 -3.00 23.20 -12.10
N PRO A 28 -3.95 23.54 -11.20
CA PRO A 28 -4.03 24.89 -10.64
C PRO A 28 -2.73 25.28 -9.96
N SER A 29 -2.30 26.54 -10.12
CA SER A 29 -1.08 27.05 -9.46
C SER A 29 -1.12 26.91 -7.94
N THR A 30 -2.31 26.84 -7.33
CA THR A 30 -2.49 26.60 -5.89
C THR A 30 -2.10 25.19 -5.44
N GLN A 31 -1.98 24.23 -6.36
CA GLN A 31 -1.55 22.86 -6.11
C GLN A 31 -0.09 22.62 -6.53
N LEU A 32 0.54 23.61 -7.16
CA LEU A 32 1.96 23.55 -7.52
C LEU A 32 2.81 24.16 -6.40
N PRO A 33 4.02 23.65 -6.14
CA PRO A 33 4.96 24.31 -5.25
C PRO A 33 5.27 25.74 -5.73
N ASP A 34 5.59 26.63 -4.79
CA ASP A 34 5.90 28.02 -5.10
C ASP A 34 7.06 28.13 -6.12
N GLY A 35 6.79 28.83 -7.22
CA GLY A 35 7.76 29.01 -8.31
C GLY A 35 7.97 27.78 -9.20
N PHE A 36 7.18 26.72 -9.02
CA PHE A 36 7.24 25.54 -9.87
C PHE A 36 6.36 25.71 -11.11
N GLU A 37 6.96 25.53 -12.28
CA GLU A 37 6.24 25.48 -13.56
C GLU A 37 6.33 24.07 -14.16
N VAL A 38 5.20 23.56 -14.64
CA VAL A 38 5.15 22.27 -15.32
C VAL A 38 5.92 22.39 -16.65
N PRO A 39 7.02 21.65 -16.86
CA PRO A 39 7.83 21.74 -18.08
C PRO A 39 7.01 21.37 -19.31
N PRO A 40 7.20 22.03 -20.46
CA PRO A 40 6.44 21.76 -21.67
C PRO A 40 6.69 20.35 -22.20
N LEU A 41 5.72 19.82 -22.96
CA LEU A 41 5.84 18.53 -23.65
C LEU A 41 6.93 18.57 -24.73
N GLU A 42 7.82 17.58 -24.70
CA GLU A 42 8.79 17.35 -25.77
C GLU A 42 8.11 16.70 -26.99
N LYS A 43 8.61 17.02 -28.19
CA LYS A 43 8.06 16.45 -29.43
C LYS A 43 8.17 14.91 -29.42
N GLY A 44 7.04 14.24 -29.62
CA GLY A 44 6.96 12.77 -29.63
C GLY A 44 6.75 12.14 -28.25
N THR A 45 6.60 12.96 -27.20
CA THR A 45 6.21 12.51 -25.86
C THR A 45 4.73 12.78 -25.62
N GLN A 46 4.13 12.02 -24.70
CA GLN A 46 2.73 12.14 -24.31
C GLN A 46 2.65 12.20 -22.78
N ARG A 47 1.88 13.15 -22.25
CA ARG A 47 1.52 13.17 -20.83
C ARG A 47 0.56 12.02 -20.58
N ILE A 48 0.83 11.29 -19.51
CA ILE A 48 0.00 10.21 -18.99
C ILE A 48 -0.80 10.73 -17.80
N ASP A 49 -2.03 10.25 -17.66
CA ASP A 49 -2.77 10.48 -16.42
C ASP A 49 -2.39 9.39 -15.43
N TYR A 50 -2.08 9.82 -14.22
CA TYR A 50 -1.63 8.95 -13.16
C TYR A 50 -2.33 9.35 -11.88
N ALA A 51 -2.94 8.38 -11.21
CA ALA A 51 -3.38 8.51 -9.83
C ALA A 51 -3.01 7.21 -9.11
N GLY A 52 -2.42 7.32 -7.94
CA GLY A 52 -1.97 6.16 -7.21
C GLY A 52 -2.08 6.34 -5.71
N ALA A 53 -2.14 5.24 -5.00
CA ALA A 53 -1.99 5.23 -3.57
C ALA A 53 -1.13 4.02 -3.15
N ILE A 54 -0.33 4.22 -2.10
CA ILE A 54 0.43 3.18 -1.41
C ILE A 54 0.02 3.23 0.05
N LEU A 55 -0.27 2.08 0.65
CA LEU A 55 -0.51 1.92 2.08
C LEU A 55 0.53 0.96 2.63
N LEU A 56 1.26 1.40 3.66
CA LEU A 56 2.22 0.61 4.41
C LEU A 56 1.65 0.40 5.80
N ARG A 57 1.57 -0.86 6.24
CA ARG A 57 1.13 -1.22 7.60
C ARG A 57 1.82 -2.49 8.04
N ALA A 58 1.79 -2.80 9.33
CA ALA A 58 2.21 -4.11 9.79
C ALA A 58 1.34 -5.21 9.14
N CYS A 59 1.96 -6.30 8.74
CA CYS A 59 1.27 -7.41 8.11
C CYS A 59 0.44 -8.17 9.16
N PRO A 60 -0.87 -8.36 8.97
CA PRO A 60 -1.71 -9.12 9.90
C PRO A 60 -1.16 -10.53 10.19
N ASP A 61 -1.39 -11.04 11.40
CA ASP A 61 -0.93 -12.38 11.82
C ASP A 61 -1.57 -13.51 10.99
N ASP A 62 -2.78 -13.30 10.48
CA ASP A 62 -3.55 -14.26 9.68
C ASP A 62 -3.28 -14.15 8.17
N HIS A 63 -2.37 -13.27 7.74
CA HIS A 63 -2.11 -13.05 6.32
C HIS A 63 -1.48 -14.29 5.66
N PRO A 64 -2.03 -14.81 4.55
CA PRO A 64 -1.63 -16.11 3.98
C PRO A 64 -0.19 -16.16 3.47
N ALA A 65 0.41 -15.00 3.16
CA ALA A 65 1.80 -14.90 2.72
C ALA A 65 2.80 -14.68 3.86
N ARG A 66 2.33 -14.48 5.10
CA ARG A 66 3.19 -14.27 6.26
C ARG A 66 3.73 -15.59 6.78
N LYS A 67 5.04 -15.66 7.01
CA LYS A 67 5.65 -16.81 7.71
C LYS A 67 5.55 -16.56 9.21
N LYS A 68 5.44 -17.66 9.96
CA LYS A 68 5.39 -17.60 11.42
C LYS A 68 6.67 -16.93 11.93
N ASP A 69 6.49 -15.93 12.80
CA ASP A 69 7.56 -15.17 13.48
C ASP A 69 8.33 -14.14 12.60
N ASP A 70 7.88 -13.86 11.38
CA ASP A 70 8.45 -12.77 10.57
C ASP A 70 7.82 -11.42 10.94
N ASP A 71 8.68 -10.44 11.23
CA ASP A 71 8.34 -9.02 11.33
C ASP A 71 8.31 -8.42 9.92
N VAL A 72 7.11 -8.35 9.34
CA VAL A 72 6.91 -7.94 7.94
C VAL A 72 5.92 -6.79 7.82
N VAL A 73 6.25 -5.85 6.93
CA VAL A 73 5.36 -4.77 6.51
C VAL A 73 4.56 -5.24 5.30
N LEU A 74 3.24 -5.09 5.38
CA LEU A 74 2.34 -5.25 4.24
C LEU A 74 2.26 -3.94 3.47
N ILE A 75 2.66 -4.01 2.20
CA ILE A 75 2.53 -2.90 1.25
C ILE A 75 1.37 -3.20 0.32
N GLN A 76 0.35 -2.34 0.35
CA GLN A 76 -0.76 -2.36 -0.59
C GLN A 76 -0.63 -1.15 -1.51
N PHE A 77 -0.98 -1.30 -2.78
CA PHE A 77 -1.02 -0.17 -3.69
C PHE A 77 -2.17 -0.31 -4.68
N LYS A 78 -2.70 0.82 -5.11
CA LYS A 78 -3.69 0.90 -6.17
C LYS A 78 -3.29 2.02 -7.10
N ILE A 79 -3.15 1.70 -8.38
CA ILE A 79 -2.65 2.63 -9.39
C ILE A 79 -3.64 2.66 -10.54
N TYR A 80 -4.06 3.86 -10.90
CA TYR A 80 -4.75 4.19 -12.13
C TYR A 80 -3.74 4.85 -13.09
N PHE A 81 -3.75 4.38 -14.33
CA PHE A 81 -2.85 4.84 -15.37
C PHE A 81 -3.61 4.92 -16.70
N ASP A 82 -3.65 6.11 -17.30
CA ASP A 82 -4.09 6.30 -18.67
C ASP A 82 -2.91 6.75 -19.54
N ALA A 83 -2.51 5.87 -20.45
CA ALA A 83 -1.41 6.10 -21.37
C ALA A 83 -1.73 7.17 -22.44
N LYS A 84 -3.01 7.50 -22.63
CA LYS A 84 -3.52 8.36 -23.72
C LYS A 84 -3.08 7.91 -25.12
N LEU A 85 -2.82 6.61 -25.29
CA LEU A 85 -2.39 6.02 -26.56
C LEU A 85 -3.60 5.69 -27.44
N ALA A 86 -4.06 6.69 -28.20
CA ALA A 86 -5.27 6.59 -29.03
C ALA A 86 -5.27 5.43 -30.04
N MET A 87 -4.10 4.89 -30.42
CA MET A 87 -3.99 3.80 -31.40
C MET A 87 -3.86 2.40 -30.78
N LEU A 88 -3.72 2.27 -29.47
CA LEU A 88 -3.52 0.96 -28.84
C LEU A 88 -4.82 0.41 -28.22
N PRO A 89 -5.18 -0.85 -28.49
CA PRO A 89 -6.28 -1.50 -27.80
C PRO A 89 -6.04 -1.55 -26.28
N LYS A 90 -7.09 -1.33 -25.48
CA LYS A 90 -7.04 -1.45 -24.01
C LYS A 90 -6.46 -2.78 -23.53
N ALA A 91 -6.70 -3.87 -24.26
CA ALA A 91 -6.14 -5.19 -23.94
C ALA A 91 -4.59 -5.19 -23.94
N VAL A 92 -3.96 -4.48 -24.88
CA VAL A 92 -2.49 -4.36 -24.97
C VAL A 92 -1.98 -3.51 -23.81
N ILE A 93 -2.64 -2.38 -23.52
CA ILE A 93 -2.29 -1.51 -22.40
C ILE A 93 -2.35 -2.30 -21.09
N ASN A 94 -3.45 -3.01 -20.83
CA ASN A 94 -3.64 -3.81 -19.62
C ASN A 94 -2.58 -4.93 -19.50
N PHE A 95 -2.25 -5.59 -20.61
CA PHE A 95 -1.20 -6.62 -20.63
C PHE A 95 0.17 -6.06 -20.27
N VAL A 96 0.56 -4.95 -20.92
CA VAL A 96 1.84 -4.28 -20.65
C VAL A 96 1.89 -3.78 -19.20
N THR A 97 0.83 -3.14 -18.71
CA THR A 97 0.77 -2.63 -17.34
C THR A 97 0.90 -3.75 -16.31
N ARG A 98 0.19 -4.88 -16.47
CA ARG A 98 0.32 -6.03 -15.56
C ARG A 98 1.73 -6.62 -15.57
N THR A 99 2.34 -6.74 -16.74
CA THR A 99 3.71 -7.26 -16.90
C THR A 99 4.74 -6.32 -16.28
N ALA A 100 4.60 -5.02 -16.52
CA ALA A 100 5.48 -4.00 -15.98
C ALA A 100 5.41 -3.94 -14.46
N ILE A 101 4.20 -3.92 -13.87
CA ILE A 101 4.01 -3.91 -12.41
C ILE A 101 4.70 -5.13 -11.77
N GLY A 102 4.51 -6.32 -12.33
CA GLY A 102 5.17 -7.53 -11.82
C GLY A 102 6.69 -7.45 -11.87
N THR A 103 7.24 -6.90 -12.97
CA THR A 103 8.69 -6.72 -13.16
C THR A 103 9.27 -5.69 -12.19
N ILE A 104 8.60 -4.55 -12.04
CA ILE A 104 8.99 -3.47 -11.12
C ILE A 104 8.97 -4.00 -9.69
N TRP A 105 7.91 -4.71 -9.28
CA TRP A 105 7.78 -5.25 -7.94
C TRP A 105 8.86 -6.31 -7.64
N SER A 106 9.10 -7.22 -8.58
CA SER A 106 10.17 -8.23 -8.44
C SER A 106 11.55 -7.58 -8.30
N THR A 107 11.81 -6.52 -9.07
CA THR A 107 13.09 -5.80 -9.03
C THR A 107 13.25 -5.07 -7.70
N PHE A 108 12.19 -4.40 -7.24
CA PHE A 108 12.17 -3.69 -5.96
C PHE A 108 12.44 -4.65 -4.79
N LEU A 109 11.71 -5.76 -4.72
CA LEU A 109 11.90 -6.76 -3.66
C LEU A 109 13.31 -7.37 -3.71
N HIS A 110 13.81 -7.67 -4.91
CA HIS A 110 15.18 -8.18 -5.05
C HIS A 110 16.22 -7.19 -4.52
N VAL A 111 16.13 -5.92 -4.91
CA VAL A 111 17.02 -4.87 -4.41
C VAL A 111 16.91 -4.72 -2.89
N SER A 112 15.69 -4.69 -2.34
CA SER A 112 15.49 -4.60 -0.89
C SER A 112 16.12 -5.78 -0.14
N SER A 113 16.04 -7.00 -0.69
CA SER A 113 16.65 -8.18 -0.10
C SER A 113 18.18 -8.09 -0.07
N GLN A 114 18.79 -7.63 -1.16
CA GLN A 114 20.23 -7.47 -1.24
C GLN A 114 20.77 -6.37 -0.30
N VAL A 115 20.02 -5.27 -0.14
CA VAL A 115 20.35 -4.21 0.81
C VAL A 115 20.23 -4.72 2.24
N ARG A 116 19.13 -5.40 2.57
CA ARG A 116 18.92 -6.03 3.90
C ARG A 116 20.03 -7.02 4.24
N ASP A 117 20.40 -7.87 3.28
CA ASP A 117 21.36 -8.95 3.50
C ASP A 117 22.82 -8.47 3.37
N GLY A 118 23.04 -7.20 3.00
CA GLY A 118 24.37 -6.64 2.77
C GLY A 118 25.13 -7.28 1.58
N THR A 119 24.44 -8.02 0.72
CA THR A 119 25.05 -8.78 -0.38
C THR A 119 25.20 -7.96 -1.66
N ARG A 120 24.69 -6.72 -1.68
CA ARG A 120 24.79 -5.87 -2.86
C ARG A 120 26.23 -5.39 -3.05
N PRO A 121 26.85 -5.64 -4.22
CA PRO A 121 28.23 -5.22 -4.48
C PRO A 121 28.39 -3.71 -4.61
N ASP A 122 27.30 -2.99 -4.92
CA ASP A 122 27.30 -1.54 -5.08
C ASP A 122 27.18 -0.85 -3.71
N THR A 123 28.18 -0.04 -3.34
CA THR A 123 28.22 0.72 -2.07
C THR A 123 27.25 1.89 -2.01
N TYR A 124 26.63 2.27 -3.13
CA TYR A 124 25.80 3.46 -3.25
C TYR A 124 24.68 3.57 -2.19
N HIS A 125 24.00 2.47 -1.88
CA HIS A 125 22.94 2.50 -0.86
C HIS A 125 23.49 2.63 0.54
N GLN A 126 24.62 1.97 0.84
CA GLN A 126 25.28 2.11 2.12
C GLN A 126 25.79 3.54 2.32
N GLU A 127 26.40 4.12 1.28
CA GLU A 127 26.83 5.53 1.28
C GLU A 127 25.65 6.49 1.50
N ALA A 128 24.50 6.23 0.87
CA ALA A 128 23.29 7.04 1.07
C ALA A 128 22.73 6.91 2.50
N ILE A 129 22.82 5.73 3.11
CA ILE A 129 22.45 5.47 4.51
C ILE A 129 23.38 6.22 5.45
N ASP A 130 24.69 6.08 5.24
CA ASP A 130 25.72 6.71 6.06
C ASP A 130 25.71 8.24 5.93
N ALA A 131 25.29 8.76 4.78
CA ALA A 131 25.16 10.20 4.53
C ALA A 131 23.95 10.84 5.24
N ASN A 132 22.90 10.08 5.56
CA ASN A 132 21.66 10.60 6.15
C ASN A 132 21.22 9.78 7.38
N PRO A 133 22.09 9.63 8.40
CA PRO A 133 21.85 8.71 9.51
C PRO A 133 20.58 9.05 10.30
N GLU A 134 20.30 10.34 10.48
CA GLU A 134 19.10 10.82 11.18
C GLU A 134 17.81 10.35 10.51
N PHE A 135 17.73 10.44 9.17
CA PHE A 135 16.57 9.99 8.42
C PHE A 135 16.35 8.48 8.55
N TYR A 136 17.40 7.67 8.43
CA TYR A 136 17.27 6.22 8.55
C TYR A 136 17.00 5.76 9.98
N GLN A 137 17.51 6.47 10.99
CA GLN A 137 17.15 6.22 12.39
C GLN A 137 15.68 6.53 12.65
N TRP A 138 15.18 7.66 12.13
CA TRP A 138 13.77 7.99 12.19
C TRP A 138 12.92 6.93 11.48
N LEU A 139 13.31 6.49 10.28
CA LEU A 139 12.60 5.46 9.53
C LEU A 139 12.54 4.13 10.30
N GLN A 140 13.67 3.71 10.90
CA GLN A 140 13.73 2.52 11.74
C GLN A 140 12.78 2.64 12.93
N HIS A 141 12.79 3.77 13.62
CA HIS A 141 11.89 4.02 14.75
C HIS A 141 10.41 3.93 14.35
N ARG A 142 10.02 4.49 13.18
CA ARG A 142 8.65 4.36 12.66
C ARG A 142 8.29 2.91 12.32
N ALA A 143 9.21 2.17 11.70
CA ALA A 143 9.00 0.74 11.42
C ALA A 143 8.84 -0.08 12.70
N ASP A 144 9.64 0.21 13.73
CA ASP A 144 9.57 -0.48 15.02
C ASP A 144 8.23 -0.22 15.72
N ILE A 145 7.72 1.02 15.70
CA ILE A 145 6.38 1.32 16.25
C ILE A 145 5.31 0.55 15.47
N MET A 146 5.35 0.60 14.14
CA MET A 146 4.39 -0.08 13.27
C MET A 146 4.34 -1.59 13.56
N LEU A 147 5.51 -2.23 13.69
CA LEU A 147 5.61 -3.68 13.89
C LEU A 147 5.32 -4.12 15.33
N ASN A 148 5.68 -3.31 16.33
CA ASN A 148 5.48 -3.65 17.74
C ASN A 148 4.10 -3.25 18.27
N GLY A 149 3.46 -2.23 17.69
CA GLY A 149 2.07 -1.87 18.02
C GLY A 149 1.11 -3.04 17.86
N LEU A 150 1.27 -3.80 16.77
CA LEU A 150 0.44 -4.97 16.47
C LEU A 150 0.64 -6.11 17.49
N LYS A 151 1.86 -6.31 18.00
CA LYS A 151 2.16 -7.34 19.02
C LYS A 151 1.43 -7.07 20.35
N ASN A 152 1.21 -5.80 20.69
CA ASN A 152 0.53 -5.41 21.92
C ASN A 152 -1.00 -5.57 21.81
N GLU A 153 -1.58 -5.36 20.62
CA GLU A 153 -3.01 -5.58 20.37
C GLU A 153 -3.36 -7.09 20.37
N THR A 154 -2.56 -7.93 19.69
CA THR A 154 -2.77 -9.39 19.67
C THR A 154 -2.64 -10.02 21.08
N ALA A 155 -1.78 -9.46 21.95
CA ALA A 155 -1.65 -9.93 23.33
C ALA A 155 -2.90 -9.61 24.18
N GLY A 156 -3.50 -8.43 24.00
CA GLY A 156 -4.73 -8.04 24.69
C GLY A 156 -5.95 -8.86 24.27
N ASP A 157 -6.04 -9.21 22.98
CA ASP A 157 -7.12 -10.05 22.44
C ASP A 157 -6.97 -11.53 22.86
N ALA A 158 -5.74 -12.04 22.99
CA ALA A 158 -5.47 -13.38 23.48
C ALA A 158 -5.83 -13.54 24.98
N GLU A 159 -5.57 -12.51 25.79
CA GLU A 159 -5.94 -12.48 27.21
C GLU A 159 -7.47 -12.37 27.37
N THR A 160 -8.12 -11.56 26.54
CA THR A 160 -9.59 -11.43 26.49
C THR A 160 -10.27 -12.71 26.00
N GLN A 161 -9.72 -13.42 25.01
CA GLN A 161 -10.24 -14.72 24.57
C GLN A 161 -9.98 -15.85 25.58
N ALA A 162 -8.88 -15.79 26.35
CA ALA A 162 -8.65 -16.73 27.44
C ALA A 162 -9.66 -16.56 28.58
N ASP A 163 -10.03 -15.31 28.92
CA ASP A 163 -11.05 -15.01 29.93
C ASP A 163 -12.46 -15.38 29.45
N VAL A 164 -12.79 -15.17 28.16
CA VAL A 164 -14.07 -15.60 27.58
C VAL A 164 -14.14 -17.13 27.43
N ALA A 165 -13.03 -17.81 27.13
CA ALA A 165 -12.98 -19.27 27.10
C ALA A 165 -13.10 -19.89 28.52
N ALA A 166 -12.51 -19.24 29.54
CA ALA A 166 -12.69 -19.62 30.93
C ALA A 166 -14.14 -19.42 31.41
N ALA A 167 -14.82 -18.35 30.97
CA ALA A 167 -16.23 -18.12 31.27
C ALA A 167 -17.18 -19.13 30.57
N ASN A 168 -16.84 -19.54 29.34
CA ASN A 168 -17.63 -20.49 28.55
C ASN A 168 -17.47 -21.96 28.94
N LEU A 169 -16.56 -22.31 29.86
CA LEU A 169 -16.51 -23.65 30.47
C LEU A 169 -17.63 -23.88 31.50
N THR A 170 -18.34 -22.84 31.92
CA THR A 170 -19.41 -22.93 32.93
C THR A 170 -20.83 -23.06 32.35
N THR A 171 -21.01 -22.97 31.03
CA THR A 171 -22.35 -23.03 30.41
C THR A 171 -22.33 -23.87 29.14
N LYS A 172 -22.40 -25.20 29.28
CA LYS A 172 -22.71 -26.12 28.19
C LYS A 172 -23.86 -27.04 28.58
N GLU A 173 -25.09 -26.59 28.33
CA GLU A 173 -26.19 -27.49 27.98
C GLU A 173 -26.94 -26.96 26.75
N ALA A 174 -26.98 -27.83 25.74
CA ALA A 174 -27.92 -27.94 24.62
C ALA A 174 -28.10 -26.76 23.64
N ILE A 175 -27.76 -26.98 22.35
CA ILE A 175 -28.72 -27.19 21.24
C ILE A 175 -27.94 -27.43 19.93
N ALA A 176 -28.45 -28.37 19.11
CA ALA A 176 -27.91 -28.90 17.86
C ALA A 176 -28.29 -28.05 16.62
N PRO A 177 -27.71 -28.31 15.42
CA PRO A 177 -27.57 -27.36 14.33
C PRO A 177 -28.69 -27.40 13.28
N GLY A 178 -28.96 -26.24 12.66
CA GLY A 178 -29.87 -26.06 11.53
C GLY A 178 -29.16 -25.43 10.32
N THR A 179 -29.54 -25.88 9.14
CA THR A 179 -28.85 -25.85 7.84
C THR A 179 -29.12 -24.64 6.94
N SER A 180 -28.11 -24.38 6.08
CA SER A 180 -28.14 -24.04 4.64
C SER A 180 -28.57 -22.65 4.11
N ASN A 181 -27.63 -22.11 3.34
CA ASN A 181 -27.70 -21.73 1.91
C ASN A 181 -28.03 -20.30 1.45
N ASP A 182 -27.16 -19.92 0.50
CA ASP A 182 -27.41 -19.23 -0.77
C ASP A 182 -27.29 -17.70 -0.79
N ARG A 183 -26.25 -17.21 -1.50
CA ARG A 183 -26.34 -15.92 -2.20
C ARG A 183 -25.33 -15.81 -3.34
N SER A 184 -25.88 -16.00 -4.54
CA SER A 184 -25.43 -15.45 -5.80
C SER A 184 -25.17 -13.94 -5.71
N SER A 185 -24.05 -13.48 -6.26
CA SER A 185 -23.81 -12.06 -6.54
C SER A 185 -23.37 -11.87 -7.99
N LYS A 186 -24.06 -10.93 -8.63
CA LYS A 186 -23.94 -10.48 -10.02
C LYS A 186 -22.65 -9.68 -10.20
N GLU A 187 -22.00 -9.86 -11.35
CA GLU A 187 -20.99 -8.94 -11.87
C GLU A 187 -21.63 -7.58 -12.16
N GLU A 188 -21.10 -6.53 -11.53
CA GLU A 188 -21.45 -5.15 -11.78
C GLU A 188 -20.37 -4.53 -12.68
N VAL A 189 -20.78 -4.07 -13.86
CA VAL A 189 -19.93 -3.42 -14.85
C VAL A 189 -19.80 -1.95 -14.46
N ASP A 190 -18.63 -1.56 -13.97
CA ASP A 190 -18.31 -0.18 -13.58
C ASP A 190 -18.06 0.69 -14.83
N THR A 191 -19.03 1.55 -15.14
CA THR A 191 -18.94 2.61 -16.14
C THR A 191 -18.49 3.89 -15.43
N GLY A 192 -17.22 4.25 -15.64
CA GLY A 192 -16.53 5.24 -14.83
C GLY A 192 -17.06 6.68 -14.86
N HIS A 193 -16.68 7.42 -13.81
CA HIS A 193 -16.51 8.86 -13.83
C HIS A 193 -15.45 9.27 -12.80
N ASP A 194 -14.52 10.09 -13.27
CA ASP A 194 -13.76 11.20 -12.66
C ASP A 194 -14.02 11.59 -11.17
N GLU A 195 -14.04 10.63 -10.24
CA GLU A 195 -14.01 10.95 -8.81
C GLU A 195 -12.57 11.06 -8.35
N SER A 196 -12.17 12.28 -7.97
CA SER A 196 -10.90 12.52 -7.30
C SER A 196 -10.87 11.73 -5.99
N TRP A 197 -9.98 10.76 -5.89
CA TRP A 197 -9.92 9.84 -4.76
C TRP A 197 -9.64 10.61 -3.47
N ASN A 198 -10.43 10.37 -2.43
CA ASN A 198 -10.19 10.94 -1.11
C ASN A 198 -9.42 9.93 -0.22
N MET A 199 -8.90 10.39 0.92
CA MET A 199 -8.13 9.53 1.83
C MET A 199 -8.94 8.32 2.33
N THR A 200 -10.27 8.47 2.46
CA THR A 200 -11.18 7.37 2.81
C THR A 200 -11.16 6.26 1.75
N ASP A 201 -11.02 6.59 0.46
CA ASP A 201 -10.92 5.60 -0.62
C ASP A 201 -9.60 4.84 -0.57
N VAL A 202 -8.54 5.47 -0.08
CA VAL A 202 -7.25 4.81 0.18
C VAL A 202 -7.37 3.84 1.35
N LEU A 203 -8.04 4.25 2.44
CA LEU A 203 -8.26 3.40 3.62
C LEU A 203 -9.22 2.23 3.34
N ARG A 204 -10.19 2.41 2.43
CA ARG A 204 -11.08 1.32 1.96
C ARG A 204 -10.38 0.21 1.18
N ILE A 205 -9.12 0.41 0.75
CA ILE A 205 -8.31 -0.68 0.17
C ILE A 205 -8.04 -1.79 1.23
N SER A 206 -8.17 -1.46 2.52
CA SER A 206 -7.88 -2.36 3.63
C SER A 206 -9.08 -3.15 4.18
N ALA A 207 -10.31 -2.88 3.71
CA ALA A 207 -11.56 -3.47 4.20
C ALA A 207 -12.09 -4.61 3.31
#